data_AF-A0AAW5J986-F1
#
_entry.id   AF-A0AAW5J986-F1
#
_cell.length_a   1.000
_cell.length_b   1.000
_cell.length_c   1.000
_cell.angle_alpha   90.00
_cell.angle_beta   90.00
_cell.angle_gamma   90.00
#
_symmetry.space_group_name_H-M   'P 1'
#
loop_
_entity.id
_entity.type
_entity.pdbx_description
1 polymer ?
#
loop_
_entity_poly.entity_id
_entity_poly.type
_entity_poly.pdbx_seq_one_letter_code
_entity_poly.pdbx_strand_id
1 'polypeptide(L)'
;LNALSKWPDTPDCADAANALASRLADERGLRNALNPQELTNALNALSKWPDTPDCTAAVKALASQLANDRSLRNALKPQELGNALNALSKWPDTPDCADAANALASRLANDRELRNALNPQHMANALNALSKWPDTPDCADAANALASRLANDRNLLNGLNPKGVANTLN
;
A
#
# COMPACT_ATOMS: atom_id res chain seq x y z
N LEU A 1 11.45 2.83 -11.80
CA LEU A 1 9.98 2.82 -11.56
C LEU A 1 9.44 4.16 -11.06
N ASN A 2 9.85 4.68 -9.88
CA ASN A 2 9.24 5.91 -9.33
C ASN A 2 9.31 7.13 -10.28
N ALA A 3 10.43 7.33 -10.98
CA ALA A 3 10.56 8.38 -11.98
C ALA A 3 9.59 8.18 -13.17
N LEU A 4 9.54 6.97 -13.74
CA LEU A 4 8.68 6.62 -14.87
C LEU A 4 7.19 6.82 -14.56
N SER A 5 6.80 6.54 -13.31
CA SER A 5 5.41 6.69 -12.84
C SER A 5 4.87 8.12 -12.85
N LYS A 6 5.72 9.11 -13.13
CA LYS A 6 5.32 10.52 -13.33
C LYS A 6 4.72 10.78 -14.70
N TRP A 7 4.97 9.89 -15.67
CA TRP A 7 4.44 9.98 -17.04
C TRP A 7 3.90 8.61 -17.48
N PRO A 8 2.85 8.09 -16.81
CA PRO A 8 2.35 6.74 -17.08
C PRO A 8 1.78 6.57 -18.49
N ASP A 9 1.31 7.67 -19.10
CA ASP A 9 0.75 7.70 -20.45
C ASP A 9 1.81 7.86 -21.55
N THR A 10 3.08 8.05 -21.20
CA THR A 10 4.17 8.10 -22.17
C THR A 10 4.57 6.66 -22.53
N PRO A 11 4.50 6.24 -23.81
CA PRO A 11 4.79 4.86 -24.22
C PRO A 11 6.15 4.35 -23.73
N ASP A 12 7.23 5.12 -23.93
CA ASP A 12 8.57 4.74 -23.47
C ASP A 12 8.66 4.55 -21.95
N CYS A 13 7.90 5.33 -21.18
CA CYS A 13 7.85 5.18 -19.72
C CYS A 13 7.07 3.93 -19.32
N ALA A 14 5.98 3.62 -20.01
CA ALA A 14 5.21 2.39 -19.80
C ALA A 14 6.03 1.15 -20.18
N ASP A 15 6.73 1.17 -21.31
CA ASP A 15 7.58 0.06 -21.76
C ASP A 15 8.75 -0.19 -20.80
N ALA A 16 9.43 0.88 -20.37
CA ALA A 16 10.48 0.77 -19.36
C ALA A 16 9.95 0.28 -18.01
N ALA A 17 8.74 0.70 -17.61
CA ALA A 17 8.10 0.22 -16.40
C ALA A 17 7.73 -1.26 -16.52
N ASN A 18 7.22 -1.68 -17.69
CA ASN A 18 6.88 -3.06 -17.98
C ASN A 18 8.12 -3.96 -17.87
N ALA A 19 9.22 -3.61 -18.55
CA ALA A 19 10.46 -4.38 -18.48
C ALA A 19 11.02 -4.50 -17.06
N LEU A 20 10.95 -3.43 -16.27
CA LEU A 20 11.34 -3.46 -14.85
C LEU A 20 10.38 -4.30 -14.00
N ALA A 21 9.10 -4.31 -14.33
CA ALA A 21 8.10 -5.14 -13.67
C ALA A 21 8.33 -6.63 -13.96
N SER A 22 8.58 -7.02 -15.21
CA SER A 22 8.90 -8.41 -15.56
C SER A 22 10.12 -8.89 -14.78
N ARG A 23 11.19 -8.08 -14.70
CA ARG A 23 12.36 -8.39 -13.86
C ARG A 23 12.00 -8.55 -12.38
N LEU A 24 11.17 -7.66 -11.83
CA LEU A 24 10.71 -7.79 -10.45
C LEU A 24 9.83 -9.03 -10.24
N ALA A 25 9.07 -9.49 -11.23
CA ALA A 25 8.28 -10.72 -11.12
C ALA A 25 9.17 -11.98 -11.13
N ASP A 26 10.19 -12.01 -11.98
CA ASP A 26 11.00 -13.21 -12.21
C ASP A 26 12.21 -13.30 -11.26
N GLU A 27 12.86 -12.18 -10.94
CA GLU A 27 14.12 -12.17 -10.20
C GLU A 27 13.89 -12.06 -8.68
N ARG A 28 13.78 -13.21 -7.99
CA ARG A 28 13.68 -13.23 -6.52
C ARG A 28 14.83 -12.51 -5.81
N GLY A 29 16.05 -12.64 -6.34
CA GLY A 29 17.22 -11.94 -5.81
C GLY A 29 17.07 -10.42 -5.84
N LEU A 30 16.49 -9.88 -6.92
CA LEU A 30 16.21 -8.45 -7.04
C LEU A 30 15.18 -7.99 -5.99
N ARG A 31 14.09 -8.75 -5.82
CA ARG A 31 13.06 -8.44 -4.80
C ARG A 31 13.62 -8.49 -3.38
N ASN A 32 14.46 -9.47 -3.08
CA ASN A 32 15.10 -9.62 -1.77
C ASN A 32 16.12 -8.51 -1.47
N ALA A 33 16.68 -7.88 -2.50
CA ALA A 33 17.62 -6.77 -2.34
C ALA A 33 16.93 -5.43 -2.04
N LEU A 34 15.60 -5.32 -2.27
CA LEU A 34 14.86 -4.11 -1.97
C LEU A 34 14.73 -3.92 -0.46
N ASN A 35 15.10 -2.74 0.02
CA ASN A 35 14.73 -2.34 1.37
C ASN A 35 13.22 -1.98 1.46
N PRO A 36 12.66 -1.82 2.67
CA PRO A 36 11.21 -1.58 2.84
C PRO A 36 10.68 -0.34 2.09
N GLN A 37 11.48 0.74 2.04
CA GLN A 37 11.12 1.97 1.34
C GLN A 37 11.14 1.76 -0.18
N GLU A 38 12.14 1.06 -0.71
CA GLU A 38 12.27 0.74 -2.13
C GLU A 38 11.14 -0.18 -2.61
N LEU A 39 10.80 -1.21 -1.82
CA LEU A 39 9.66 -2.09 -2.09
C LEU A 39 8.35 -1.29 -2.15
N THR A 40 8.12 -0.40 -1.19
CA THR A 40 6.92 0.43 -1.18
C THR A 40 6.88 1.40 -2.36
N ASN A 41 8.02 1.98 -2.73
CA ASN A 41 8.13 2.84 -3.91
C ASN A 41 7.86 2.05 -5.20
N ALA A 42 8.30 0.80 -5.28
CA ALA A 42 8.00 -0.09 -6.41
C ALA A 42 6.49 -0.36 -6.48
N LEU A 43 5.85 -0.80 -5.40
CA LEU A 43 4.39 -1.00 -5.33
C LEU A 43 3.62 0.24 -5.77
N ASN A 44 3.94 1.41 -5.21
CA ASN A 44 3.26 2.66 -5.53
C ASN A 44 3.48 3.09 -6.98
N ALA A 45 4.66 2.84 -7.56
CA ALA A 45 4.91 3.11 -8.97
C ALA A 45 4.14 2.15 -9.89
N LEU A 46 4.15 0.85 -9.59
CA LEU A 46 3.41 -0.17 -10.36
C LEU A 46 1.90 0.09 -10.33
N SER A 47 1.38 0.70 -9.25
CA SER A 47 -0.04 1.10 -9.14
C SER A 47 -0.52 2.10 -10.21
N LYS A 48 0.38 2.62 -11.05
CA LYS A 48 0.03 3.45 -12.21
C LYS A 48 -0.35 2.65 -13.45
N TRP A 49 -0.04 1.36 -13.47
CA TRP A 49 -0.37 0.44 -14.57
C TRP A 49 -1.05 -0.82 -14.02
N PRO A 50 -2.21 -0.68 -13.35
CA PRO A 50 -2.89 -1.82 -12.72
C PRO A 50 -3.33 -2.89 -13.72
N ASP A 51 -3.62 -2.48 -14.95
CA ASP A 51 -4.10 -3.36 -16.02
C ASP A 51 -2.97 -4.05 -16.80
N THR A 52 -1.70 -3.74 -16.50
CA THR A 52 -0.56 -4.36 -17.16
C THR A 52 -0.23 -5.71 -16.49
N PRO A 53 -0.19 -6.83 -17.24
CA PRO A 53 0.05 -8.16 -16.67
C PRO A 53 1.37 -8.27 -15.90
N ASP A 54 2.47 -7.73 -16.43
CA ASP A 54 3.78 -7.79 -15.76
C ASP A 54 3.79 -6.94 -14.48
N CYS A 55 3.10 -5.81 -14.47
CA CYS A 55 2.94 -4.99 -13.27
C CYS A 55 2.14 -5.76 -12.21
N THR A 56 1.07 -6.42 -12.60
CA THR A 56 0.28 -7.28 -11.71
C THR A 56 1.11 -8.44 -11.16
N ALA A 57 1.90 -9.12 -12.01
CA ALA A 57 2.79 -10.20 -11.59
C ALA A 57 3.85 -9.73 -10.60
N ALA A 58 4.47 -8.58 -10.86
CA ALA A 58 5.43 -7.97 -9.94
C ALA A 58 4.80 -7.61 -8.59
N VAL A 59 3.61 -7.00 -8.61
CA VAL A 59 2.87 -6.68 -7.38
C VAL A 59 2.51 -7.94 -6.60
N LYS A 60 2.03 -9.01 -7.26
CA LYS A 60 1.76 -10.30 -6.61
C LYS A 60 3.01 -10.83 -5.89
N ALA A 61 4.17 -10.81 -6.56
CA ALA A 61 5.41 -11.28 -5.97
C ALA A 61 5.86 -10.43 -4.76
N LEU A 62 5.75 -9.10 -4.84
CA LEU A 62 6.09 -8.19 -3.74
C LEU A 62 5.07 -8.29 -2.59
N ALA A 63 3.79 -8.43 -2.89
CA ALA A 63 2.72 -8.60 -1.91
C ALA A 63 2.88 -9.92 -1.16
N SER A 64 3.16 -11.02 -1.87
CA SER A 64 3.47 -12.33 -1.27
C SER A 64 4.69 -12.25 -0.35
N GLN A 65 5.76 -11.56 -0.75
CA GLN A 65 6.92 -11.32 0.12
C GLN A 65 6.51 -10.52 1.37
N LEU A 66 5.70 -9.47 1.22
CA LEU A 66 5.22 -8.66 2.33
C LEU A 66 4.31 -9.47 3.27
N ALA A 67 3.44 -10.33 2.77
CA ALA A 67 2.57 -11.19 3.57
C ALA A 67 3.35 -12.23 4.39
N ASN A 68 4.46 -12.73 3.85
CA ASN A 68 5.24 -13.81 4.47
C ASN A 68 6.44 -13.32 5.31
N ASP A 69 7.00 -12.14 5.04
CA ASP A 69 8.15 -11.61 5.77
C ASP A 69 7.72 -10.61 6.85
N ARG A 70 7.65 -11.09 8.10
CA ARG A 70 7.32 -10.25 9.27
C ARG A 70 8.37 -9.17 9.53
N SER A 71 9.64 -9.44 9.28
CA SER A 71 10.72 -8.48 9.52
C SER A 71 10.57 -7.29 8.58
N LEU A 72 10.38 -7.58 7.29
CA LEU A 72 10.10 -6.58 6.26
C LEU A 72 8.85 -5.77 6.62
N ARG A 73 7.74 -6.42 6.99
CA ARG A 73 6.52 -5.71 7.42
C ARG A 73 6.76 -4.79 8.59
N ASN A 74 7.50 -5.23 9.60
CA ASN A 74 7.76 -4.46 10.81
C ASN A 74 8.73 -3.28 10.57
N ALA A 75 9.61 -3.42 9.58
CA ALA A 75 10.53 -2.36 9.19
C ALA A 75 9.85 -1.21 8.42
N LEU A 76 8.62 -1.40 7.90
CA LEU A 76 7.87 -0.32 7.26
C LEU A 76 7.56 0.80 8.26
N LYS A 77 7.89 2.03 7.87
CA LYS A 77 7.49 3.27 8.56
C LYS A 77 5.99 3.55 8.33
N PRO A 78 5.35 4.42 9.13
CA PRO A 78 3.93 4.74 8.97
C PRO A 78 3.55 5.19 7.56
N GLN A 79 4.36 6.07 6.95
CA GLN A 79 4.16 6.52 5.57
C GLN A 79 4.24 5.36 4.57
N GLU A 80 5.21 4.46 4.74
CA GLU A 80 5.43 3.33 3.85
C GLU A 80 4.27 2.34 3.95
N LEU A 81 3.79 2.05 5.16
CA LEU A 81 2.60 1.21 5.37
C LEU A 81 1.36 1.80 4.69
N GLY A 82 1.09 3.09 4.87
CA GLY A 82 -0.07 3.75 4.24
C GLY A 82 0.02 3.75 2.71
N ASN A 83 1.22 3.91 2.16
CA ASN A 83 1.44 3.84 0.71
C ASN A 83 1.33 2.41 0.18
N ALA A 84 1.83 1.42 0.90
CA ALA A 84 1.72 0.02 0.54
C ALA A 84 0.25 -0.42 0.49
N LEU A 85 -0.54 -0.13 1.54
CA LEU A 85 -1.99 -0.41 1.55
C LEU A 85 -2.69 0.25 0.35
N ASN A 86 -2.45 1.54 0.11
CA ASN A 86 -3.06 2.25 -1.00
C ASN A 86 -2.66 1.69 -2.38
N ALA A 87 -1.41 1.24 -2.54
CA ALA A 87 -0.98 0.58 -3.77
C ALA A 87 -1.66 -0.78 -3.97
N LEU A 88 -1.66 -1.64 -2.93
CA LEU A 88 -2.30 -2.96 -2.96
C LEU A 88 -3.80 -2.86 -3.25
N SER A 89 -4.47 -1.78 -2.81
CA SER A 89 -5.90 -1.54 -3.06
C SER A 89 -6.27 -1.40 -4.55
N LYS A 90 -5.29 -1.31 -5.45
CA LYS A 90 -5.51 -1.35 -6.90
C LYS A 90 -5.74 -2.76 -7.45
N TRP A 91 -5.46 -3.79 -6.66
CA TRP A 91 -5.69 -5.19 -7.01
C TRP A 91 -6.45 -5.91 -5.89
N PRO A 92 -7.68 -5.45 -5.54
CA PRO A 92 -8.41 -6.00 -4.40
C PRO A 92 -8.76 -7.48 -4.56
N ASP A 93 -8.99 -7.91 -5.80
CA ASP A 93 -9.35 -9.29 -6.16
C ASP A 93 -8.14 -10.24 -6.25
N THR A 94 -6.93 -9.74 -5.99
CA THR A 94 -5.71 -10.56 -5.98
C THR A 94 -5.45 -11.12 -4.59
N PRO A 95 -5.42 -12.45 -4.40
CA PRO A 95 -5.21 -13.06 -3.09
C PRO A 95 -3.92 -12.60 -2.41
N ASP A 96 -2.80 -12.51 -3.14
CA ASP A 96 -1.53 -12.03 -2.58
C ASP A 96 -1.64 -10.60 -2.02
N CYS A 97 -2.43 -9.74 -2.67
CA CYS A 97 -2.66 -8.37 -2.22
C CYS A 97 -3.58 -8.32 -1.00
N ALA A 98 -4.61 -9.15 -0.97
CA ALA A 98 -5.50 -9.31 0.18
C ALA A 98 -4.72 -9.83 1.40
N ASP A 99 -3.87 -10.84 1.24
CA ASP A 99 -3.04 -11.40 2.32
C ASP A 99 -2.03 -10.37 2.85
N ALA A 100 -1.39 -9.61 1.96
CA ALA A 100 -0.48 -8.54 2.35
C ALA A 100 -1.23 -7.42 3.08
N ALA A 101 -2.39 -7.01 2.58
CA ALA A 101 -3.24 -6.01 3.22
C ALA A 101 -3.72 -6.47 4.59
N ASN A 102 -4.15 -7.72 4.73
CA ASN A 102 -4.53 -8.34 6.00
C ASN A 102 -3.36 -8.29 7.00
N ALA A 103 -2.15 -8.69 6.58
CA ALA A 103 -0.98 -8.69 7.45
C ALA A 103 -0.56 -7.26 7.89
N LEU A 104 -0.66 -6.27 7.00
CA LEU A 104 -0.43 -4.87 7.32
C LEU A 104 -1.52 -4.29 8.23
N ALA A 105 -2.78 -4.65 7.99
CA ALA A 105 -3.92 -4.24 8.80
C ALA A 105 -3.82 -4.80 10.22
N SER A 106 -3.47 -6.08 10.36
CA SER A 106 -3.24 -6.71 11.67
C SER A 106 -2.15 -5.98 12.46
N ARG A 107 -1.04 -5.62 11.82
CA ARG A 107 0.00 -4.78 12.44
C ARG A 107 -0.58 -3.44 12.86
N LEU A 108 -1.31 -2.77 11.97
CA LEU A 108 -1.89 -1.46 12.26
C LEU A 108 -2.92 -1.51 13.40
N ALA A 109 -3.75 -2.55 13.49
CA ALA A 109 -4.71 -2.74 14.57
C ALA A 109 -4.04 -2.97 15.94
N ASN A 110 -2.88 -3.63 15.95
CA ASN A 110 -2.18 -3.98 17.18
C ASN A 110 -1.10 -2.98 17.61
N ASP A 111 -0.62 -2.11 16.70
CA ASP A 111 0.45 -1.15 16.96
C ASP A 111 -0.12 0.28 17.12
N ARG A 112 -0.31 0.70 18.37
CA ARG A 112 -0.83 2.05 18.70
C ARG A 112 0.15 3.16 18.30
N GLU A 113 1.46 2.95 18.42
CA GLU A 113 2.46 3.96 18.08
C GLU A 113 2.48 4.20 16.56
N LEU A 114 2.48 3.12 15.78
CA LEU A 114 2.37 3.16 14.33
C LEU A 114 1.10 3.88 13.88
N ARG A 115 -0.05 3.53 14.46
CA ARG A 115 -1.32 4.23 14.17
C ARG A 115 -1.23 5.70 14.46
N ASN A 116 -0.66 6.10 15.59
CA ASN A 116 -0.56 7.51 16.00
C ASN A 116 0.43 8.30 15.13
N ALA A 117 1.44 7.63 14.59
CA ALA A 117 2.44 8.25 13.72
C ALA A 117 1.97 8.44 12.26
N LEU A 118 0.82 7.89 11.87
CA LEU A 118 0.20 8.21 10.58
C LEU A 118 -0.24 9.68 10.55
N ASN A 119 0.19 10.40 9.51
CA ASN A 119 -0.32 11.74 9.23
C ASN A 119 -1.72 11.66 8.57
N PRO A 120 -2.43 12.79 8.40
CA PRO A 120 -3.79 12.79 7.84
C PRO A 120 -3.89 12.10 6.47
N GLN A 121 -2.94 12.37 5.55
CA GLN A 121 -2.96 11.80 4.22
C GLN A 121 -2.76 10.29 4.20
N HIS A 122 -1.79 9.77 4.97
CA HIS A 122 -1.53 8.33 5.03
C HIS A 122 -2.63 7.58 5.77
N MET A 123 -3.28 8.21 6.77
CA MET A 123 -4.47 7.65 7.40
C MET A 123 -5.63 7.54 6.41
N ALA A 124 -5.93 8.61 5.67
CA ALA A 124 -7.00 8.59 4.69
C ALA A 124 -6.78 7.55 3.58
N ASN A 125 -5.52 7.42 3.13
CA ASN A 125 -5.11 6.38 2.20
C ASN A 125 -5.30 4.97 2.77
N ALA A 126 -4.94 4.76 4.04
CA ALA A 126 -5.14 3.47 4.72
C ALA A 126 -6.63 3.14 4.84
N LEU A 127 -7.48 4.07 5.30
CA LEU A 127 -8.94 3.86 5.38
C LEU A 127 -9.55 3.47 4.03
N ASN A 128 -9.25 4.24 2.98
CA ASN A 128 -9.71 3.94 1.62
C ASN A 128 -9.21 2.59 1.08
N ALA A 129 -8.01 2.17 1.49
CA ALA A 129 -7.47 0.88 1.09
C ALA A 129 -8.14 -0.27 1.83
N LEU A 130 -8.33 -0.13 3.15
CA LEU A 130 -8.96 -1.15 3.99
C LEU A 130 -10.42 -1.40 3.59
N SER A 131 -11.14 -0.38 3.08
CA SER A 131 -12.50 -0.56 2.57
C SER A 131 -12.61 -1.47 1.35
N LYS A 132 -11.48 -1.87 0.74
CA LYS A 132 -11.46 -2.89 -0.33
C LYS A 132 -11.56 -4.32 0.17
N TRP A 133 -11.37 -4.57 1.46
CA TRP A 133 -11.47 -5.89 2.07
C TRP A 133 -12.34 -5.83 3.34
N PRO A 134 -13.64 -5.48 3.21
CA PRO A 134 -14.53 -5.27 4.34
C PRO A 134 -14.80 -6.55 5.15
N ASP A 135 -14.71 -7.71 4.51
CA ASP A 135 -14.96 -9.02 5.14
C ASP A 135 -13.72 -9.58 5.86
N THR A 136 -12.59 -8.87 5.82
CA THR A 136 -11.35 -9.27 6.48
C THR A 136 -11.31 -8.68 7.90
N PRO A 137 -11.33 -9.50 8.97
CA PRO A 137 -11.44 -9.01 10.35
C PRO A 137 -10.33 -8.03 10.75
N ASP A 138 -9.07 -8.31 10.42
CA ASP A 138 -7.96 -7.40 10.72
C ASP A 138 -8.11 -6.05 9.97
N CYS A 139 -8.69 -6.06 8.76
CA CYS A 139 -8.97 -4.82 8.02
C CYS A 139 -10.07 -4.00 8.70
N ALA A 140 -11.14 -4.65 9.16
CA ALA A 140 -12.20 -4.00 9.91
C ALA A 140 -11.68 -3.42 11.24
N ASP A 141 -10.87 -4.17 11.99
CA ASP A 141 -10.29 -3.73 13.25
C ASP A 141 -9.33 -2.54 13.07
N ALA A 142 -8.49 -2.58 12.03
CA ALA A 142 -7.62 -1.47 11.68
C ALA A 142 -8.43 -0.23 11.29
N ALA A 143 -9.48 -0.38 10.47
CA ALA A 143 -10.34 0.71 10.06
C ALA A 143 -11.07 1.34 11.26
N ASN A 144 -11.63 0.52 12.15
CA ASN A 144 -12.29 0.98 13.39
C ASN A 144 -11.33 1.75 14.29
N ALA A 145 -10.09 1.29 14.43
CA ALA A 145 -9.09 1.99 15.23
C ALA A 145 -8.68 3.35 14.62
N LEU A 146 -8.50 3.41 13.29
CA LEU A 146 -8.20 4.66 12.60
C LEU A 146 -9.38 5.64 12.67
N ALA A 147 -10.61 5.16 12.48
CA ALA A 147 -11.82 5.97 12.59
C ALA A 147 -12.00 6.51 14.02
N SER A 148 -11.74 5.69 15.03
CA SER A 148 -11.75 6.11 16.43
C SER A 148 -10.70 7.19 16.70
N ARG A 149 -9.49 7.07 16.14
CA ARG A 149 -8.47 8.12 16.25
C ARG A 149 -8.92 9.41 15.56
N LEU A 150 -9.44 9.32 14.34
CA LEU A 150 -9.90 10.47 13.56
C LEU A 150 -11.01 11.25 14.28
N ALA A 151 -11.95 10.54 14.92
CA ALA A 151 -13.02 11.15 15.71
C ALA A 151 -12.52 11.88 16.97
N ASN A 152 -11.41 11.44 17.56
CA ASN A 152 -10.87 11.97 18.82
C ASN A 152 -9.70 12.96 18.63
N ASP A 153 -9.16 13.11 17.42
CA ASP A 153 -8.04 14.00 17.12
C ASP A 153 -8.47 15.09 16.13
N ARG A 154 -8.85 16.26 16.65
CA ARG A 154 -9.27 17.42 15.83
C ARG A 154 -8.17 17.94 14.92
N ASN A 155 -6.90 17.84 15.33
CA ASN A 155 -5.79 18.32 14.50
C ASN A 155 -5.62 17.43 13.28
N LEU A 156 -5.73 16.12 13.47
CA LEU A 156 -5.72 15.14 12.39
C LEU A 156 -6.92 15.34 11.45
N LEU A 157 -8.13 15.53 11.98
CA LEU A 157 -9.35 15.80 11.19
C LEU A 157 -9.19 17.07 10.34
N ASN A 158 -8.75 18.17 10.94
CA ASN A 158 -8.52 19.43 10.25
C ASN A 158 -7.34 19.38 9.27
N GLY A 159 -6.44 18.42 9.44
CA GLY A 159 -5.30 18.18 8.54
C GLY A 159 -5.67 17.43 7.25
N LEU A 160 -6.91 16.93 7.12
CA LEU A 160 -7.39 16.32 5.88
C LEU A 160 -7.63 17.39 4.81
N ASN A 161 -6.95 17.27 3.68
CA ASN A 161 -7.29 18.02 2.47
C ASN A 161 -8.59 17.46 1.84
N PRO A 162 -9.19 18.13 0.83
CA PRO A 162 -10.43 17.67 0.22
C PRO A 162 -10.40 16.22 -0.29
N LYS A 163 -9.27 15.80 -0.86
CA LYS A 163 -9.07 14.41 -1.30
C LYS A 163 -8.99 13.44 -0.11
N GLY A 164 -8.35 13.85 0.98
CA GLY A 164 -8.28 13.09 2.22
C GLY A 164 -9.67 12.85 2.80
N VAL A 165 -10.53 13.87 2.82
CA VAL A 165 -11.93 13.74 3.24
C VAL A 165 -12.67 12.74 2.34
N ALA A 166 -12.59 12.90 1.01
CA ALA A 166 -13.23 11.98 0.08
C ALA A 166 -12.76 10.53 0.29
N ASN A 167 -11.45 10.32 0.41
CA ASN A 167 -10.87 9.00 0.66
C ASN A 167 -11.36 8.39 1.99
N THR A 168 -11.57 9.19 3.04
CA THR A 168 -12.07 8.67 4.33
C THR A 168 -13.54 8.25 4.31
N LEU A 169 -14.30 8.63 3.29
CA LEU A 169 -15.74 8.36 3.17
C LEU A 169 -16.09 7.27 2.15
N ASN A 170 -15.09 6.68 1.48
CA ASN A 170 -15.25 5.67 0.43
C ASN A 170 -15.50 4.25 0.94
#